data_AF-A0A2E3NSV2-F1
#
_entry.id   AF-A0A2E3NSV2-F1
#
_cell.length_a   1.000
_cell.length_b   1.000
_cell.length_c   1.000
_cell.angle_alpha   90.00
_cell.angle_beta   90.00
_cell.angle_gamma   90.00
#
_symmetry.space_group_name_H-M   'P 1'
#
loop_
_entity.id
_entity.type
_entity.pdbx_description
1 polymer ?
#
loop_
_entity_poly.entity_id
_entity_poly.type
_entity_poly.pdbx_seq_one_letter_code
_entity_poly.pdbx_strand_id
1 'polypeptide(L)'
;GSAQLRYWSVCTNEILTQRFADCAHDAQVALDRDGYFTVVVSDAAHRPDNVIRDNGMTWLAWGGVYPDSLFLYRHMLPSSHFAEAIQNIPLNTDPASVMGEYYPGVEYCDRNTVEAAGNDPAAVFAACVARNDS
;
A
#
# COMPACT_ATOMS: atom_id res chain seq x y z
N GLY A 1 -16.40 -17.86 -10.77
CA GLY A 1 -15.05 -18.01 -10.21
C GLY A 1 -15.07 -17.58 -8.76
N SER A 2 -14.11 -18.02 -7.94
CA SER A 2 -14.04 -17.74 -6.50
C SER A 2 -13.24 -16.47 -6.14
N ALA A 3 -12.73 -15.75 -7.13
CA ALA A 3 -11.94 -14.54 -6.89
C ALA A 3 -12.80 -13.42 -6.27
N GLN A 4 -12.25 -12.73 -5.26
CA GLN A 4 -12.89 -11.60 -4.58
C GLN A 4 -12.94 -10.35 -5.46
N LEU A 5 -11.85 -10.07 -6.20
CA LEU A 5 -11.72 -8.96 -7.12
C LEU A 5 -11.26 -9.47 -8.50
N ARG A 6 -11.71 -8.82 -9.57
CA ARG A 6 -11.12 -9.07 -10.90
C ARG A 6 -9.74 -8.41 -11.03
N TYR A 7 -9.55 -7.31 -10.32
CA TYR A 7 -8.34 -6.49 -10.36
C TYR A 7 -8.29 -5.57 -9.14
N TRP A 8 -7.08 -5.35 -8.60
CA TRP A 8 -6.81 -4.24 -7.70
C TRP A 8 -5.44 -3.62 -7.97
N SER A 9 -5.23 -2.38 -7.54
CA SER A 9 -3.97 -1.66 -7.71
C SER A 9 -3.70 -0.66 -6.59
N VAL A 10 -2.42 -0.42 -6.35
CA VAL A 10 -1.89 0.72 -5.60
C VAL A 10 -1.13 1.64 -6.54
N CYS A 11 -1.38 2.94 -6.48
CA CYS A 11 -0.79 3.92 -7.38
C CYS A 11 -0.44 5.21 -6.65
N THR A 12 0.56 5.91 -7.17
CA THR A 12 0.84 7.30 -6.87
C THR A 12 0.47 8.15 -8.09
N ASN A 13 -0.28 9.22 -7.88
CA ASN A 13 -0.75 10.11 -8.94
C ASN A 13 -0.50 11.57 -8.57
N GLU A 14 -0.18 12.42 -9.55
CA GLU A 14 -0.19 13.88 -9.38
C GLU A 14 -1.62 14.37 -9.13
N ILE A 15 -1.85 15.17 -8.09
CA ILE A 15 -3.22 15.54 -7.69
C ILE A 15 -3.98 16.35 -8.76
N LEU A 16 -3.29 17.26 -9.47
CA LEU A 16 -3.92 18.18 -10.42
C LEU A 16 -4.18 17.54 -11.78
N THR A 17 -3.18 16.85 -12.32
CA THR A 17 -3.24 16.27 -13.66
C THR A 17 -3.82 14.86 -13.64
N GLN A 18 -3.87 14.22 -12.45
CA GLN A 18 -4.14 12.80 -12.25
C GLN A 18 -3.18 11.87 -13.01
N ARG A 19 -2.08 12.41 -13.55
CA ARG A 19 -1.04 11.61 -14.19
C ARG A 19 -0.46 10.65 -13.14
N PHE A 20 -0.41 9.36 -13.48
CA PHE A 20 0.23 8.40 -12.59
C PHE A 20 1.75 8.62 -12.61
N ALA A 21 2.34 8.58 -11.43
CA ALA A 21 3.78 8.56 -11.19
C ALA A 21 4.29 7.12 -11.24
N ASP A 22 3.67 6.25 -10.44
CA ASP A 22 3.99 4.83 -10.37
C ASP A 22 2.76 4.01 -9.94
N CYS A 23 2.71 2.74 -10.32
CA CYS A 23 1.58 1.86 -10.04
C CYS A 23 2.03 0.40 -9.99
N ALA A 24 1.46 -0.36 -9.05
CA ALA A 24 1.50 -1.82 -9.05
C ALA A 24 0.07 -2.38 -8.97
N HIS A 25 -0.22 -3.37 -9.82
CA HIS A 25 -1.46 -4.15 -9.76
C HIS A 25 -1.27 -5.47 -9.01
N ASP A 26 -2.35 -6.17 -8.72
CA ASP A 26 -2.39 -7.43 -7.98
C ASP A 26 -1.26 -8.44 -8.28
N ALA A 27 -0.95 -8.71 -9.54
CA ALA A 27 0.14 -9.62 -9.92
C ALA A 27 1.56 -9.04 -9.71
N GLN A 28 1.67 -7.72 -9.64
CA GLN A 28 2.91 -6.97 -9.42
C GLN A 28 3.19 -6.62 -7.97
N VAL A 29 2.19 -6.67 -7.09
CA VAL A 29 2.42 -6.44 -5.66
C VAL A 29 2.93 -7.74 -5.03
N ALA A 30 4.09 -7.66 -4.37
CA ALA A 30 4.61 -8.75 -3.58
C ALA A 30 3.75 -8.97 -2.34
N LEU A 31 3.51 -10.24 -2.01
CA LEU A 31 2.83 -10.65 -0.78
C LEU A 31 3.83 -11.34 0.13
N ASP A 32 3.66 -11.18 1.43
CA ASP A 32 4.39 -11.96 2.42
C ASP A 32 3.83 -13.40 2.55
N ARG A 33 4.41 -14.18 3.45
CA ARG A 33 4.01 -15.57 3.71
C ARG A 33 2.59 -15.73 4.24
N ASP A 34 2.03 -14.67 4.84
CA ASP A 34 0.70 -14.65 5.43
C ASP A 34 -0.34 -14.08 4.45
N GLY A 35 0.10 -13.63 3.27
CA GLY A 35 -0.74 -13.13 2.19
C GLY A 35 -1.00 -11.62 2.23
N TYR A 36 -0.31 -10.88 3.10
CA TYR A 36 -0.43 -9.42 3.19
C TYR A 36 0.51 -8.73 2.21
N PHE A 37 0.08 -7.58 1.69
CA PHE A 37 0.96 -6.71 0.92
C PHE A 37 1.61 -5.67 1.84
N THR A 38 2.85 -5.32 1.53
CA THR A 38 3.52 -4.13 2.09
C THR A 38 4.07 -3.30 0.95
N VAL A 39 3.66 -2.04 0.90
CA VAL A 39 4.06 -1.08 -0.14
C VAL A 39 4.75 0.10 0.53
N VAL A 40 5.99 0.36 0.13
CA VAL A 40 6.76 1.52 0.60
C VAL A 40 6.79 2.55 -0.52
N VAL A 41 6.38 3.76 -0.21
CA VAL A 41 6.30 4.87 -1.17
C VAL A 41 7.29 5.95 -0.76
N SER A 42 8.17 6.35 -1.68
CA SER A 42 9.18 7.37 -1.42
C SER A 42 9.69 8.03 -2.70
N ASP A 43 10.46 9.11 -2.57
CA ASP A 43 11.37 9.50 -3.65
C ASP A 43 12.44 8.44 -3.87
N ALA A 44 12.96 8.35 -5.10
CA ALA A 44 14.00 7.38 -5.46
C ALA A 44 15.27 7.50 -4.59
N ALA A 45 15.62 8.71 -4.14
CA ALA A 45 16.76 8.95 -3.25
C ALA A 45 16.57 8.36 -1.84
N HIS A 46 15.31 8.17 -1.41
CA HIS A 46 14.94 7.65 -0.10
C HIS A 46 14.43 6.21 -0.15
N ARG A 47 14.53 5.54 -1.31
CA ARG A 47 14.15 4.14 -1.45
C ARG A 47 15.02 3.28 -0.50
N PRO A 48 14.43 2.51 0.43
CA PRO A 48 15.19 1.58 1.27
C PRO A 48 15.68 0.36 0.46
N ASP A 49 16.90 -0.08 0.72
CA ASP A 49 17.55 -1.14 -0.08
C ASP A 49 16.90 -2.52 0.11
N ASN A 50 16.30 -2.76 1.29
CA ASN A 50 15.59 -4.00 1.62
C ASN A 50 14.16 -4.06 1.07
N VAL A 51 13.64 -2.99 0.46
CA VAL A 51 12.29 -3.00 -0.17
C VAL A 51 12.39 -3.57 -1.58
N ILE A 52 12.35 -4.90 -1.63
CA ILE A 52 12.39 -5.71 -2.85
C ILE A 52 11.34 -6.82 -2.79
N ARG A 53 10.93 -7.30 -3.98
CA ARG A 53 9.90 -8.35 -4.10
C ARG A 53 10.25 -9.64 -3.37
N ASP A 54 11.53 -10.02 -3.34
CA ASP A 54 11.98 -11.25 -2.67
C ASP A 54 11.78 -11.19 -1.15
N ASN A 55 11.67 -9.98 -0.58
CA ASN A 55 11.34 -9.74 0.83
C ASN A 55 9.83 -9.57 1.05
N GLY A 56 8.97 -9.79 0.05
CA GLY A 56 7.52 -9.58 0.18
C GLY A 56 7.10 -8.11 0.18
N MET A 57 7.98 -7.19 -0.21
CA MET A 57 7.69 -5.74 -0.23
C MET A 57 7.72 -5.18 -1.65
N THR A 58 6.89 -4.18 -1.90
CA THR A 58 6.82 -3.46 -3.17
C THR A 58 7.21 -2.00 -2.96
N TRP A 59 8.13 -1.49 -3.76
CA TRP A 59 8.44 -0.06 -3.76
C TRP A 59 7.67 0.64 -4.88
N LEU A 60 7.09 1.80 -4.59
CA LEU A 60 6.53 2.71 -5.59
C LEU A 60 7.21 4.08 -5.46
N ALA A 61 7.52 4.69 -6.60
CA ALA A 61 7.95 6.09 -6.59
C ALA A 61 6.77 6.99 -6.16
N TRP A 62 6.98 7.88 -5.20
CA TRP A 62 6.00 8.93 -4.86
C TRP A 62 5.67 9.78 -6.09
N GLY A 63 6.73 10.12 -6.83
CA GLY A 63 6.72 10.84 -8.10
C GLY A 63 6.05 12.20 -8.03
N GLY A 64 6.84 13.25 -8.15
CA GLY A 64 6.34 14.61 -8.30
C GLY A 64 7.48 15.60 -8.39
N VAL A 65 7.55 16.32 -9.52
CA VAL A 65 8.27 17.61 -9.62
C VAL A 65 7.44 18.73 -8.95
N TYR A 66 6.21 18.41 -8.53
CA TYR A 66 5.24 19.26 -7.85
C TYR A 66 4.84 18.64 -6.49
N PRO A 67 4.56 19.47 -5.47
CA PRO A 67 4.57 19.03 -4.07
C PRO A 67 3.45 18.06 -3.65
N ASP A 68 2.43 17.86 -4.48
CA ASP A 68 1.21 17.16 -4.08
C ASP A 68 0.96 15.92 -4.96
N SER A 69 1.34 14.73 -4.45
CA SER A 69 0.90 13.45 -4.99
C SER A 69 -0.14 12.80 -4.09
N LEU A 70 -0.93 11.91 -4.69
CA LEU A 70 -2.01 11.16 -4.06
C LEU A 70 -1.69 9.67 -4.15
N PHE A 71 -1.78 8.98 -3.03
CA PHE A 71 -1.77 7.52 -2.99
C PHE A 71 -3.19 6.97 -3.17
N LEU A 72 -3.36 6.02 -4.09
CA LEU A 72 -4.64 5.45 -4.47
C LEU A 72 -4.63 3.93 -4.32
N TYR A 73 -5.55 3.40 -3.51
CA TYR A 73 -5.87 1.98 -3.46
C TYR A 73 -7.22 1.73 -4.15
N ARG A 74 -7.23 0.93 -5.22
CA ARG A 74 -8.40 0.74 -6.09
C ARG A 74 -8.78 -0.72 -6.21
N HIS A 75 -10.06 -1.02 -5.99
CA HIS A 75 -10.67 -2.30 -6.33
C HIS A 75 -11.52 -2.15 -7.58
N MET A 76 -11.41 -3.09 -8.52
CA MET A 76 -12.23 -3.11 -9.72
C MET A 76 -12.99 -4.43 -9.84
N LEU A 77 -14.29 -4.31 -10.11
CA LEU A 77 -15.23 -5.42 -10.30
C LEU A 77 -15.20 -6.41 -9.11
N PRO A 78 -15.63 -5.98 -7.90
CA PRO A 78 -15.74 -6.88 -6.77
C PRO A 78 -16.81 -7.94 -7.02
N SER A 79 -16.55 -9.15 -6.53
CA SER A 79 -17.55 -10.21 -6.44
C SER A 79 -18.67 -9.79 -5.49
N SER A 80 -19.92 -10.17 -5.78
CA SER A 80 -21.06 -9.91 -4.90
C SER A 80 -20.95 -10.58 -3.52
N HIS A 81 -20.03 -11.54 -3.36
CA HIS A 81 -19.76 -12.23 -2.10
C HIS A 81 -18.57 -11.65 -1.32
N PHE A 82 -17.92 -10.60 -1.82
CA PHE A 82 -16.83 -9.91 -1.13
C PHE A 82 -17.37 -8.69 -0.39
N ALA A 83 -17.71 -8.88 0.88
CA ALA A 83 -18.35 -7.84 1.70
C ALA A 83 -17.38 -6.69 2.01
N GLU A 84 -16.09 -6.99 2.05
CA GLU A 84 -14.98 -6.11 2.43
C GLU A 84 -14.51 -5.19 1.27
N ALA A 85 -15.24 -5.18 0.15
CA ALA A 85 -14.94 -4.33 -0.98
C ALA A 85 -15.06 -2.83 -0.65
N ILE A 86 -14.16 -2.00 -1.18
CA ILE A 86 -14.17 -0.54 -0.95
C ILE A 86 -15.49 0.13 -1.38
N GLN A 87 -16.20 -0.46 -2.36
CA GLN A 87 -17.48 0.04 -2.86
C GLN A 87 -18.62 -0.11 -1.84
N ASN A 88 -18.45 -0.98 -0.84
CA ASN A 88 -19.46 -1.23 0.17
C ASN A 88 -19.35 -0.28 1.37
N ILE A 89 -18.34 0.60 1.40
CA ILE A 89 -18.14 1.56 2.50
C ILE A 89 -19.20 2.67 2.38
N PRO A 90 -20.10 2.81 3.38
CA PRO A 90 -21.02 3.93 3.40
C PRO A 90 -20.30 5.29 3.49
N LEU A 91 -20.94 6.34 2.98
CA LEU A 91 -20.39 7.68 3.10
C LEU A 91 -20.27 8.06 4.59
N ASN A 92 -19.14 8.66 4.97
CA ASN A 92 -18.83 9.13 6.32
C ASN A 92 -18.73 8.03 7.40
N THR A 93 -18.44 6.79 7.03
CA THR A 93 -18.10 5.72 7.98
C THR A 93 -16.62 5.38 7.93
N ASP A 94 -16.09 4.83 9.02
CA ASP A 94 -14.74 4.29 9.07
C ASP A 94 -14.58 3.15 8.06
N PRO A 95 -13.71 3.28 7.04
CA PRO A 95 -13.43 2.21 6.09
C PRO A 95 -13.02 0.89 6.72
N ALA A 96 -12.28 0.93 7.85
CA ALA A 96 -11.80 -0.27 8.53
C ALA A 96 -12.95 -1.15 9.03
N SER A 97 -14.10 -0.54 9.38
CA SER A 97 -15.28 -1.26 9.85
C SER A 97 -15.95 -2.14 8.78
N VAL A 98 -15.69 -1.88 7.50
CA VAL A 98 -16.22 -2.65 6.36
C VAL A 98 -15.13 -3.50 5.74
N MET A 99 -13.96 -2.91 5.48
CA MET A 99 -12.86 -3.59 4.79
C MET A 99 -12.10 -4.59 5.67
N GLY A 100 -12.15 -4.46 7.00
CA GLY A 100 -11.48 -5.38 7.92
C GLY A 100 -9.99 -5.54 7.61
N GLU A 101 -9.52 -6.79 7.50
CA GLU A 101 -8.12 -7.13 7.16
C GLU A 101 -7.66 -6.62 5.78
N TYR A 102 -8.59 -6.26 4.89
CA TYR A 102 -8.27 -5.69 3.57
C TYR A 102 -8.04 -4.17 3.61
N TYR A 103 -8.28 -3.52 4.76
CA TYR A 103 -7.96 -2.12 4.97
C TYR A 103 -6.46 -1.98 5.27
N PRO A 104 -5.67 -1.28 4.43
CA PRO A 104 -4.25 -1.13 4.70
C PRO A 104 -4.01 -0.22 5.90
N GLY A 105 -3.13 -0.64 6.79
CA GLY A 105 -2.45 0.27 7.70
C GLY A 105 -1.53 1.22 6.91
N VAL A 106 -1.45 2.48 7.34
CA VAL A 106 -0.59 3.49 6.70
C VAL A 106 0.18 4.20 7.79
N GLU A 107 1.50 4.32 7.61
CA GLU A 107 2.38 4.96 8.56
C GLU A 107 3.51 5.69 7.85
N TYR A 108 3.95 6.82 8.41
CA TYR A 108 5.13 7.54 7.91
C TYR A 108 6.40 6.96 8.54
N CYS A 109 7.47 6.86 7.76
CA CYS A 109 8.70 6.25 8.25
C CYS A 109 9.91 6.80 7.50
N ASP A 110 11.08 6.77 8.13
CA ASP A 110 12.33 7.06 7.43
C ASP A 110 13.03 5.78 6.95
N ARG A 111 13.90 5.96 5.95
CA ARG A 111 14.66 4.89 5.31
C ARG A 111 15.44 4.03 6.32
N ASN A 112 16.08 4.65 7.32
CA ASN A 112 16.93 3.93 8.26
C ASN A 112 16.11 3.03 9.17
N THR A 113 14.91 3.46 9.60
CA THR A 113 14.00 2.62 10.38
C THR A 113 13.56 1.39 9.59
N VAL A 114 13.23 1.56 8.30
CA VAL A 114 12.85 0.44 7.42
C VAL A 114 14.01 -0.54 7.23
N GLU A 115 15.23 -0.06 6.96
CA GLU A 115 16.40 -0.92 6.74
C GLU A 115 16.83 -1.65 8.03
N ALA A 116 16.77 -0.98 9.18
CA ALA A 116 17.16 -1.55 10.47
C ALA A 116 16.21 -2.67 10.95
N ALA A 117 14.94 -2.63 10.54
CA ALA A 117 13.95 -3.66 10.89
C ALA A 117 14.13 -4.99 10.14
N GLY A 118 15.00 -5.03 9.12
CA GLY A 118 15.31 -6.24 8.35
C GLY A 118 14.32 -6.51 7.22
N ASN A 119 14.14 -7.79 6.86
CA ASN A 119 13.44 -8.17 5.62
C ASN A 119 12.00 -8.64 5.83
N ASP A 120 11.51 -8.73 7.08
CA ASP A 120 10.15 -9.17 7.37
C ASP A 120 9.18 -7.97 7.29
N PRO A 121 8.19 -7.96 6.37
CA PRO A 121 7.34 -6.79 6.14
C PRO A 121 6.53 -6.37 7.37
N ALA A 122 6.04 -7.34 8.15
CA ALA A 122 5.30 -7.07 9.38
C ALA A 122 6.19 -6.41 10.45
N ALA A 123 7.42 -6.89 10.62
CA ALA A 123 8.41 -6.26 11.51
C ALA A 123 8.77 -4.84 11.05
N VAL A 124 8.92 -4.61 9.74
CA VAL A 124 9.16 -3.28 9.18
C VAL A 124 8.00 -2.33 9.51
N PHE A 125 6.76 -2.73 9.27
CA PHE A 125 5.60 -1.91 9.58
C PHE A 125 5.49 -1.60 11.08
N ALA A 126 5.68 -2.61 11.94
CA ALA A 126 5.66 -2.44 13.39
C ALA A 126 6.74 -1.47 13.90
N ALA A 127 7.94 -1.49 13.29
CA ALA A 127 9.02 -0.56 13.63
C ALA A 127 8.66 0.89 13.28
N CYS A 128 7.96 1.10 12.16
CA CYS A 128 7.49 2.43 11.75
C CYS A 128 6.41 2.96 12.70
N VAL A 129 5.45 2.12 13.11
CA VAL A 129 4.43 2.49 14.12
C VAL A 129 5.09 2.89 15.44
N ALA A 130 5.97 2.03 15.97
CA ALA A 130 6.63 2.27 17.26
C ALA A 130 7.44 3.59 17.29
N ARG A 131 7.99 3.99 16.15
CA ARG A 131 8.71 5.26 16.01
C ARG A 131 7.82 6.47 16.21
N ASN A 132 6.60 6.46 15.68
CA ASN A 132 5.72 7.63 15.71
C ASN A 132 4.89 7.75 16.99
N ASP A 133 4.84 6.66 17.77
CA ASP A 133 4.29 6.64 19.13
C ASP A 133 5.28 7.13 20.21
N SER A 134 6.54 7.42 19.84
CA SER A 134 7.63 7.85 20.74
C SER A 134 7.80 9.37 20.79
#